data_AF-A0A7V4ZMK2-F1
#
_entry.id   AF-A0A7V4ZMK2-F1
#
_cell.length_a   1.000
_cell.length_b   1.000
_cell.length_c   1.000
_cell.angle_alpha   90.00
_cell.angle_beta   90.00
_cell.angle_gamma   90.00
#
_symmetry.space_group_name_H-M   'P 1'
#
loop_
_entity.id
_entity.type
_entity.pdbx_description
1 polymer ?
#
loop_
_entity_poly.entity_id
_entity_poly.type
_entity_poly.pdbx_seq_one_letter_code
_entity_poly.pdbx_strand_id
1 'polypeptide(L)'
;MNGIKKIIISLFLVFGLMYLYSCSGTGKALKTIEGDPELLYKDGLARYNKRDYSEALKKFEQLKSSFPDNPPFTTLAELRIGDCHFHMKEYVEAISAYEEFKKIHPTHEDIPYVQFQIAMSYFNQMLSPDRDQTFTKKALSNFEYLVKNYPPSIFTEKAKPKIEICKKRLIDHEFYIGNYYFKQGRFEAAAQRFNGILKMYPGGNDEDKTLFFLGKAYIELEQIDKAKEAFLRIVNEYPKSQYYKEAKSFIEKTPLLEKVSIQKAKDVKNKKRLPESDDQNFVVIKYEEESRRPIGPHEDKFAMVEKSPSLPRIDSEVLNLSDEPKDEGRIQAFSESDGLKIEEEKRMFIHEQVATKKEVKEHQEDKGEGSKELGFKESSNPIEITSDRVESYSKENLIIFRGNVTARQRDMVIYADSIQAFILSDGRGIERIVADGNVRIQQGLRMANCDKAVFYNNDQKVILTGNPKIMEMENEISGDEIIFYVERNEIEVKGGDKERGKLKIKLEGKGFGKID
;
A
#
# COMPACT_ATOMS: atom_id res chain seq x y z
N MET A 1 -59.33 55.05 -44.50
CA MET A 1 -59.22 54.37 -43.18
C MET A 1 -59.16 52.84 -43.26
N ASN A 2 -59.71 52.19 -44.30
CA ASN A 2 -59.74 50.71 -44.39
C ASN A 2 -58.44 50.07 -44.90
N GLY A 3 -57.59 50.79 -45.65
CA GLY A 3 -56.29 50.28 -46.11
C GLY A 3 -55.26 50.14 -44.99
N ILE A 4 -55.18 51.15 -44.11
CA ILE A 4 -54.24 51.16 -42.98
C ILE A 4 -54.60 50.06 -41.96
N LYS A 5 -55.89 49.80 -41.72
CA LYS A 5 -56.33 48.68 -40.86
C LYS A 5 -55.93 47.31 -41.44
N LYS A 6 -56.01 47.12 -42.76
CA LYS A 6 -55.56 45.86 -43.40
C LYS A 6 -54.04 45.68 -43.32
N ILE A 7 -53.27 46.76 -43.42
CA ILE A 7 -51.80 46.71 -43.27
C ILE A 7 -51.42 46.40 -41.82
N ILE A 8 -52.07 47.01 -40.83
CA ILE A 8 -51.80 46.75 -39.41
C ILE A 8 -52.19 45.32 -39.01
N ILE A 9 -53.33 44.81 -39.51
CA ILE A 9 -53.75 43.41 -39.28
C ILE A 9 -52.78 42.44 -39.96
N SER A 10 -52.32 42.73 -41.18
CA SER A 10 -51.30 41.92 -41.87
C SER A 10 -49.94 41.96 -41.15
N LEU A 11 -49.56 43.09 -40.55
CA LEU A 11 -48.32 43.22 -39.77
C LEU A 11 -48.39 42.42 -38.47
N PHE A 12 -49.55 42.42 -37.79
CA PHE A 12 -49.77 41.61 -36.58
C PHE A 12 -49.84 40.11 -36.89
N LEU A 13 -50.34 39.71 -38.06
CA LEU A 13 -50.40 38.30 -38.47
C LEU A 13 -49.01 37.77 -38.85
N VAL A 14 -48.14 38.59 -39.43
CA VAL A 14 -46.74 38.25 -39.72
C VAL A 14 -45.90 38.23 -38.44
N PHE A 15 -46.10 39.17 -37.51
CA PHE A 15 -45.41 39.18 -36.21
C PHE A 15 -45.87 38.03 -35.30
N GLY A 16 -47.16 37.65 -35.35
CA GLY A 16 -47.71 36.49 -34.67
C GLY A 16 -47.18 35.15 -35.23
N LEU A 17 -46.97 35.06 -36.55
CA LEU A 17 -46.31 33.90 -37.16
C LEU A 17 -44.82 33.78 -36.76
N MET A 18 -44.17 34.91 -36.47
CA MET A 18 -42.77 34.95 -36.04
C MET A 18 -42.57 34.46 -34.60
N TYR A 19 -43.61 34.55 -33.75
CA TYR A 19 -43.63 33.96 -32.41
C TYR A 19 -43.88 32.45 -32.41
N LEU A 20 -44.38 31.86 -33.50
CA LEU A 20 -44.57 30.41 -33.64
C LEU A 20 -43.32 29.66 -34.11
N TYR A 21 -42.24 30.36 -34.48
CA TYR A 21 -40.92 29.78 -34.71
C TYR A 21 -40.01 29.78 -33.46
N SER A 22 -40.50 30.28 -32.33
CA SER A 22 -39.79 30.22 -31.04
C SER A 22 -40.15 28.95 -30.25
N CYS A 23 -40.08 27.81 -30.93
CA CYS A 23 -39.89 26.49 -30.33
C CYS A 23 -38.99 25.66 -31.23
N SER A 24 -37.80 26.21 -31.50
CA SER A 24 -36.58 25.43 -31.67
C SER A 24 -35.67 25.75 -30.49
N GLY A 25 -36.20 25.59 -29.28
CA GLY A 25 -35.35 25.16 -28.20
C GLY A 25 -34.87 23.78 -28.59
N THR A 26 -33.65 23.70 -29.12
CA THR A 26 -32.83 22.51 -28.96
C THR A 26 -32.75 22.29 -27.46
N GLY A 27 -33.75 21.60 -26.90
CA GLY A 27 -33.56 20.83 -25.71
C GLY A 27 -32.28 20.08 -26.00
N LYS A 28 -31.21 20.39 -25.25
CA LYS A 28 -30.04 19.53 -25.19
C LYS A 28 -30.64 18.13 -25.13
N ALA A 29 -30.46 17.35 -26.20
CA ALA A 29 -30.96 16.01 -26.25
C ALA A 29 -30.56 15.42 -24.91
N LEU A 30 -31.55 15.11 -24.06
CA LEU A 30 -31.32 14.28 -22.89
C LEU A 30 -30.62 13.08 -23.51
N LYS A 31 -29.30 12.98 -23.30
CA LYS A 31 -28.51 11.87 -23.81
C LYS A 31 -29.29 10.66 -23.35
N THR A 32 -29.92 9.96 -24.30
CA THR A 32 -30.59 8.71 -24.03
C THR A 32 -29.55 7.91 -23.27
N ILE A 33 -29.86 7.57 -22.03
CA ILE A 33 -28.93 6.88 -21.14
C ILE A 33 -28.82 5.47 -21.73
N GLU A 34 -27.91 5.30 -22.68
CA GLU A 34 -27.70 4.02 -23.35
C GLU A 34 -26.83 3.14 -22.47
N GLY A 35 -27.45 2.09 -21.93
CA GLY A 35 -26.77 0.96 -21.30
C GLY A 35 -27.29 0.60 -19.92
N ASP A 36 -26.99 -0.62 -19.49
CA ASP A 36 -27.05 -1.05 -18.09
C ASP A 36 -25.68 -0.74 -17.45
N PRO A 37 -25.61 -0.06 -16.28
CA PRO A 37 -24.37 0.23 -15.56
C PRO A 37 -23.45 -0.98 -15.42
N GLU A 38 -24.03 -2.15 -15.14
CA GLU A 38 -23.29 -3.40 -14.99
C GLU A 38 -22.67 -3.83 -16.33
N LEU A 39 -23.44 -3.75 -17.42
CA LEU A 39 -22.93 -4.09 -18.76
C LEU A 39 -21.84 -3.15 -19.24
N LEU A 40 -21.97 -1.85 -18.97
CA LEU A 40 -20.93 -0.86 -19.28
C LEU A 40 -19.66 -1.12 -18.49
N TYR A 41 -19.78 -1.42 -17.20
CA TYR A 41 -18.66 -1.79 -16.36
C TYR A 41 -17.97 -3.07 -16.88
N LYS A 42 -18.76 -4.10 -17.23
CA LYS A 42 -18.25 -5.36 -17.81
C LYS A 42 -17.56 -5.16 -19.16
N ASP A 43 -18.08 -4.31 -20.04
CA ASP A 43 -17.43 -3.96 -21.32
C ASP A 43 -16.09 -3.24 -21.07
N GLY A 44 -16.08 -2.26 -20.17
CA GLY A 44 -14.85 -1.58 -19.73
C GLY A 44 -13.83 -2.57 -19.17
N LEU A 45 -14.25 -3.48 -18.30
CA LEU A 45 -13.38 -4.50 -17.71
C LEU A 45 -12.86 -5.49 -18.77
N ALA A 46 -13.69 -5.90 -19.73
CA ALA A 46 -13.28 -6.77 -20.83
C ALA A 46 -12.20 -6.12 -21.70
N ARG A 47 -12.25 -4.80 -21.91
CA ARG A 47 -11.22 -4.02 -22.62
C ARG A 47 -9.97 -3.84 -21.79
N TYR A 48 -10.14 -3.52 -20.52
CA TYR A 48 -9.05 -3.39 -19.55
C TYR A 48 -8.22 -4.67 -19.49
N ASN A 49 -8.87 -5.83 -19.36
CA ASN A 49 -8.24 -7.16 -19.35
C ASN A 49 -7.57 -7.52 -20.69
N LYS A 50 -7.82 -6.79 -21.78
CA LYS A 50 -7.13 -6.95 -23.06
C LYS A 50 -5.93 -6.00 -23.22
N ARG A 51 -5.62 -5.16 -22.22
CA ARG A 51 -4.73 -3.96 -22.27
C ARG A 51 -5.20 -2.84 -23.17
N ASP A 52 -6.46 -2.86 -23.58
CA ASP A 52 -7.02 -1.75 -24.34
C ASP A 52 -7.46 -0.66 -23.36
N TYR A 53 -6.49 -0.07 -22.66
CA TYR A 53 -6.73 0.86 -21.56
C TYR A 53 -7.39 2.15 -22.03
N SER A 54 -7.14 2.58 -23.28
CA SER A 54 -7.78 3.76 -23.86
C SER A 54 -9.27 3.53 -24.10
N GLU A 55 -9.65 2.39 -24.68
CA GLU A 55 -11.07 2.08 -24.87
C GLU A 55 -11.74 1.71 -23.54
N ALA A 56 -11.04 1.06 -22.62
CA ALA A 56 -11.54 0.79 -21.28
C ALA A 56 -11.84 2.10 -20.53
N LEU A 57 -10.92 3.07 -20.58
CA LEU A 57 -11.10 4.39 -19.99
C LEU A 57 -12.38 5.07 -20.51
N LYS A 58 -12.58 5.09 -21.83
CA LYS A 58 -13.80 5.65 -22.44
C LYS A 58 -15.08 5.00 -21.88
N LYS A 59 -15.07 3.69 -21.64
CA LYS A 59 -16.23 2.96 -21.09
C LYS A 59 -16.46 3.28 -19.62
N PHE A 60 -15.40 3.38 -18.82
CA PHE A 60 -15.52 3.76 -17.41
C PHE A 60 -15.93 5.22 -17.25
N GLU A 61 -15.44 6.14 -18.08
CA GLU A 61 -15.88 7.54 -18.12
C GLU A 61 -17.33 7.68 -18.60
N GLN A 62 -17.73 6.88 -19.60
CA GLN A 62 -19.12 6.80 -20.03
C GLN A 62 -20.01 6.36 -18.86
N LEU A 63 -19.62 5.32 -18.13
CA LEU A 63 -20.34 4.86 -16.95
C LEU A 63 -20.43 5.94 -15.86
N LYS A 64 -19.31 6.58 -15.50
CA LYS A 64 -19.26 7.68 -14.51
C LYS A 64 -20.15 8.84 -14.90
N SER A 65 -20.17 9.22 -16.18
CA SER A 65 -20.94 10.37 -16.68
C SER A 65 -22.42 10.08 -16.88
N SER A 66 -22.78 8.85 -17.29
CA SER A 66 -24.16 8.43 -17.52
C SER A 66 -24.88 8.01 -16.22
N PHE A 67 -24.14 7.50 -15.24
CA PHE A 67 -24.71 6.94 -14.00
C PHE A 67 -23.94 7.37 -12.74
N PRO A 68 -23.80 8.68 -12.45
CA PRO A 68 -22.95 9.16 -11.35
C PRO A 68 -23.35 8.61 -9.96
N ASP A 69 -24.64 8.40 -9.70
CA ASP A 69 -25.16 7.97 -8.39
C ASP A 69 -25.53 6.47 -8.35
N ASN A 70 -24.81 5.61 -9.09
CA ASN A 70 -25.09 4.17 -9.18
C ASN A 70 -23.94 3.29 -8.65
N PRO A 71 -23.69 3.29 -7.33
CA PRO A 71 -22.82 2.28 -6.73
C PRO A 71 -23.47 0.88 -6.85
N PRO A 72 -22.67 -0.21 -6.93
CA PRO A 72 -21.21 -0.22 -6.79
C PRO A 72 -20.46 0.08 -8.09
N PHE A 73 -21.11 -0.05 -9.26
CA PHE A 73 -20.43 -0.03 -10.56
C PHE A 73 -19.75 1.29 -10.87
N THR A 74 -20.37 2.42 -10.52
CA THR A 74 -19.76 3.73 -10.74
C THR A 74 -18.52 3.94 -9.88
N THR A 75 -18.57 3.55 -8.60
CA THR A 75 -17.41 3.58 -7.70
C THR A 75 -16.28 2.72 -8.24
N LEU A 76 -16.59 1.49 -8.70
CA LEU A 76 -15.59 0.61 -9.30
C LEU A 76 -15.03 1.19 -10.60
N ALA A 77 -15.84 1.86 -11.41
CA ALA A 77 -15.40 2.52 -12.64
C ALA A 77 -14.44 3.69 -12.35
N GLU A 78 -14.74 4.51 -11.34
CA GLU A 78 -13.88 5.61 -10.91
C GLU A 78 -12.49 5.13 -10.49
N LEU A 79 -12.41 4.02 -9.75
CA LEU A 79 -11.13 3.40 -9.43
C LEU A 79 -10.39 2.94 -10.70
N ARG A 80 -11.12 2.28 -11.62
CA ARG A 80 -10.54 1.76 -12.86
C ARG A 80 -10.10 2.85 -13.84
N ILE A 81 -10.68 4.05 -13.78
CA ILE A 81 -10.19 5.22 -14.52
C ILE A 81 -8.74 5.53 -14.11
N GLY A 82 -8.45 5.58 -12.81
CA GLY A 82 -7.09 5.75 -12.29
C GLY A 82 -6.16 4.63 -12.73
N ASP A 83 -6.63 3.39 -12.72
CA ASP A 83 -5.84 2.24 -13.18
C ASP A 83 -5.52 2.31 -14.67
N CYS A 84 -6.49 2.70 -15.52
CA CYS A 84 -6.27 2.89 -16.95
C CYS A 84 -5.15 3.90 -17.21
N HIS A 85 -5.23 5.09 -16.61
CA HIS A 85 -4.17 6.11 -16.74
C HIS A 85 -2.82 5.59 -16.25
N PHE A 86 -2.80 4.89 -15.11
CA PHE A 86 -1.57 4.31 -14.57
C PHE A 86 -0.92 3.33 -15.55
N HIS A 87 -1.69 2.43 -16.15
CA HIS A 87 -1.18 1.46 -17.11
C HIS A 87 -0.77 2.08 -18.46
N MET A 88 -1.40 3.20 -18.84
CA MET A 88 -0.98 4.02 -19.98
C MET A 88 0.27 4.87 -19.67
N LYS A 89 0.76 4.85 -18.42
CA LYS A 89 1.87 5.66 -17.90
C LYS A 89 1.57 7.17 -17.87
N GLU A 90 0.30 7.52 -17.88
CA GLU A 90 -0.24 8.86 -17.71
C GLU A 90 -0.35 9.13 -16.21
N TYR A 91 0.81 9.20 -15.55
CA TYR A 91 0.86 9.17 -14.08
C TYR A 91 0.25 10.41 -13.43
N VAL A 92 0.23 11.56 -14.11
CA VAL A 92 -0.35 12.80 -13.57
C VAL A 92 -1.88 12.69 -13.52
N GLU A 93 -2.47 12.17 -14.59
CA GLU A 93 -3.88 11.87 -14.74
C GLU A 93 -4.28 10.77 -13.75
N ALA A 94 -3.46 9.71 -13.62
CA ALA A 94 -3.68 8.65 -12.65
C ALA A 94 -3.72 9.18 -11.21
N ILE A 95 -2.75 10.01 -10.81
CA ILE A 95 -2.73 10.65 -9.49
C ILE A 95 -4.00 11.46 -9.26
N SER A 96 -4.41 12.25 -10.26
CA SER A 96 -5.61 13.08 -10.16
C SER A 96 -6.88 12.23 -9.95
N ALA A 97 -7.03 11.14 -10.71
CA ALA A 97 -8.16 10.23 -10.58
C ALA A 97 -8.18 9.48 -9.24
N TYR A 98 -7.03 9.00 -8.77
CA TYR A 98 -6.91 8.35 -7.46
C TYR A 98 -7.16 9.30 -6.29
N GLU A 99 -6.66 10.54 -6.35
CA GLU A 99 -6.93 11.57 -5.34
C GLU A 99 -8.40 11.95 -5.31
N GLU A 100 -9.05 12.05 -6.47
CA GLU A 100 -10.50 12.25 -6.58
C GLU A 100 -11.26 11.10 -5.94
N PHE A 101 -10.95 9.85 -6.28
CA PHE A 101 -11.56 8.66 -5.68
C PHE A 101 -11.41 8.67 -4.15
N LYS A 102 -10.20 8.94 -3.64
CA LYS A 102 -9.92 9.00 -2.20
C LYS A 102 -10.72 10.11 -1.50
N LYS A 103 -10.92 11.24 -2.18
CA LYS A 103 -11.68 12.38 -1.66
C LYS A 103 -13.17 12.10 -1.61
N ILE A 104 -13.73 11.45 -2.63
CA ILE A 104 -15.16 11.14 -2.74
C ILE A 104 -15.53 9.94 -1.86
N HIS A 105 -14.64 8.93 -1.78
CA HIS A 105 -14.90 7.66 -1.09
C HIS A 105 -13.89 7.39 0.06
N PRO A 106 -13.76 8.28 1.06
CA PRO A 106 -12.69 8.19 2.06
C PRO A 106 -12.74 6.95 2.97
N THR A 107 -13.90 6.30 3.08
CA THR A 107 -14.11 5.07 3.89
C THR A 107 -14.13 3.80 3.05
N HIS A 108 -13.82 3.87 1.75
CA HIS A 108 -13.79 2.70 0.88
C HIS A 108 -12.67 1.74 1.27
N GLU A 109 -12.91 0.44 1.09
CA GLU A 109 -11.94 -0.59 1.50
C GLU A 109 -10.62 -0.53 0.70
N ASP A 110 -10.69 -0.11 -0.56
CA ASP A 110 -9.54 0.02 -1.47
C ASP A 110 -8.70 1.29 -1.25
N ILE A 111 -8.99 2.11 -0.24
CA ILE A 111 -8.18 3.33 0.00
C ILE A 111 -6.68 3.05 0.23
N PRO A 112 -6.27 1.97 0.91
CA PRO A 112 -4.86 1.55 0.95
C PRO A 112 -4.27 1.24 -0.43
N TYR A 113 -5.04 0.60 -1.33
CA TYR A 113 -4.64 0.38 -2.73
C TYR A 113 -4.47 1.70 -3.46
N VAL A 114 -5.44 2.60 -3.37
CA VAL A 114 -5.43 3.92 -4.01
C VAL A 114 -4.22 4.74 -3.55
N GLN A 115 -3.96 4.78 -2.25
CA GLN A 115 -2.80 5.47 -1.69
C GLN A 115 -1.48 4.84 -2.17
N PHE A 116 -1.42 3.53 -2.29
CA PHE A 116 -0.27 2.83 -2.88
C PHE A 116 -0.08 3.20 -4.35
N GLN A 117 -1.14 3.28 -5.13
CA GLN A 117 -1.07 3.63 -6.55
C GLN A 117 -0.68 5.09 -6.79
N ILE A 118 -1.11 6.03 -5.93
CA ILE A 118 -0.60 7.42 -5.94
C ILE A 118 0.92 7.41 -5.70
N ALA A 119 1.37 6.68 -4.68
CA ALA A 119 2.80 6.57 -4.38
C ALA A 119 3.59 5.94 -5.54
N MET A 120 3.06 4.88 -6.16
CA MET A 120 3.63 4.23 -7.34
C MET A 120 3.66 5.13 -8.57
N SER A 121 2.67 5.98 -8.75
CA SER A 121 2.63 6.96 -9.86
C SER A 121 3.74 7.99 -9.73
N TYR A 122 4.03 8.46 -8.51
CA TYR A 122 5.21 9.28 -8.25
C TYR A 122 6.52 8.48 -8.37
N PHE A 123 6.54 7.25 -7.89
CA PHE A 123 7.70 6.35 -7.95
C PHE A 123 8.16 6.12 -9.40
N ASN A 124 7.22 5.91 -10.32
CA ASN A 124 7.50 5.68 -11.73
C ASN A 124 7.98 6.95 -12.47
N GLN A 125 7.86 8.12 -11.86
CA GLN A 125 8.38 9.40 -12.36
C GLN A 125 9.74 9.78 -11.75
N MET A 126 10.31 8.93 -10.89
CA MET A 126 11.63 9.19 -10.27
C MET A 126 12.73 9.28 -11.32
N LEU A 127 13.61 10.27 -11.16
CA LEU A 127 14.74 10.52 -12.04
C LEU A 127 16.05 9.96 -11.46
N SER A 128 17.12 10.02 -12.26
CA SER A 128 18.48 9.70 -11.83
C SER A 128 18.94 10.61 -10.68
N PRO A 129 19.91 10.16 -9.83
CA PRO A 129 20.26 10.88 -8.61
C PRO A 129 20.91 12.25 -8.88
N ASP A 130 21.41 12.52 -10.07
CA ASP A 130 21.95 13.81 -10.48
C ASP A 130 20.88 14.86 -10.84
N ARG A 131 19.60 14.46 -10.92
CA ARG A 131 18.47 15.30 -11.32
C ARG A 131 17.56 15.66 -10.16
N ASP A 132 16.55 16.49 -10.42
CA ASP A 132 15.53 16.87 -9.45
C ASP A 132 14.85 15.64 -8.81
N GLN A 133 14.68 15.69 -7.49
CA GLN A 133 14.16 14.60 -6.68
C GLN A 133 12.76 14.85 -6.13
N THR A 134 12.00 15.80 -6.71
CA THR A 134 10.64 16.12 -6.24
C THR A 134 9.74 14.89 -6.24
N PHE A 135 9.74 14.11 -7.33
CA PHE A 135 8.92 12.91 -7.41
C PHE A 135 9.37 11.81 -6.44
N THR A 136 10.68 11.65 -6.21
CA THR A 136 11.20 10.73 -5.19
C THR A 136 10.71 11.08 -3.79
N LYS A 137 10.74 12.37 -3.41
CA LYS A 137 10.23 12.85 -2.12
C LYS A 137 8.72 12.64 -1.98
N LYS A 138 7.96 12.91 -3.04
CA LYS A 138 6.51 12.67 -3.07
C LYS A 138 6.17 11.19 -2.96
N ALA A 139 6.89 10.32 -3.66
CA ALA A 139 6.73 8.87 -3.57
C ALA A 139 7.01 8.38 -2.15
N LEU A 140 8.15 8.77 -1.56
CA LEU A 140 8.53 8.43 -0.20
C LEU A 140 7.44 8.83 0.81
N SER A 141 7.03 10.10 0.78
CA SER A 141 5.99 10.62 1.68
C SER A 141 4.67 9.86 1.56
N ASN A 142 4.23 9.52 0.33
CA ASN A 142 2.99 8.77 0.14
C ASN A 142 3.08 7.30 0.58
N PHE A 143 4.22 6.64 0.39
CA PHE A 143 4.43 5.28 0.92
C PHE A 143 4.52 5.26 2.45
N GLU A 144 5.23 6.21 3.04
CA GLU A 144 5.30 6.33 4.51
C GLU A 144 3.95 6.66 5.11
N TYR A 145 3.18 7.54 4.46
CA TYR A 145 1.80 7.83 4.84
C TYR A 145 0.92 6.57 4.80
N LEU A 146 1.07 5.73 3.76
CA LEU A 146 0.36 4.46 3.67
C LEU A 146 0.68 3.53 4.84
N VAL A 147 1.97 3.29 5.11
CA VAL A 147 2.42 2.38 6.18
C VAL A 147 2.03 2.90 7.57
N LYS A 148 2.01 4.22 7.76
CA LYS A 148 1.73 4.84 9.05
C LYS A 148 0.24 4.89 9.39
N ASN A 149 -0.62 5.15 8.41
CA ASN A 149 -2.03 5.50 8.67
C ASN A 149 -3.03 4.39 8.33
N TYR A 150 -2.62 3.30 7.68
CA TYR A 150 -3.51 2.20 7.34
C TYR A 150 -3.07 0.89 8.03
N PRO A 151 -4.01 -0.02 8.36
CA PRO A 151 -3.69 -1.32 8.92
C PRO A 151 -2.76 -2.15 8.01
N PRO A 152 -1.99 -3.10 8.57
CA PRO A 152 -1.19 -4.03 7.78
C PRO A 152 -2.02 -4.71 6.69
N SER A 153 -1.56 -4.60 5.44
CA SER A 153 -2.18 -5.14 4.23
C SER A 153 -1.09 -5.49 3.20
N ILE A 154 -1.47 -6.17 2.12
CA ILE A 154 -0.54 -6.44 1.00
C ILE A 154 0.11 -5.15 0.46
N PHE A 155 -0.59 -4.02 0.51
CA PHE A 155 -0.10 -2.73 0.01
C PHE A 155 0.88 -2.06 0.97
N THR A 156 0.65 -2.14 2.29
CA THR A 156 1.63 -1.63 3.27
C THR A 156 2.90 -2.47 3.25
N GLU A 157 2.80 -3.79 3.04
CA GLU A 157 3.98 -4.65 2.90
C GLU A 157 4.74 -4.38 1.59
N LYS A 158 4.03 -4.22 0.47
CA LYS A 158 4.65 -3.83 -0.82
C LYS A 158 5.30 -2.44 -0.78
N ALA A 159 4.83 -1.54 0.09
CA ALA A 159 5.39 -0.19 0.22
C ALA A 159 6.76 -0.17 0.90
N LYS A 160 7.03 -1.05 1.87
CA LYS A 160 8.31 -1.10 2.62
C LYS A 160 9.56 -1.15 1.73
N PRO A 161 9.70 -2.08 0.76
CA PRO A 161 10.87 -2.08 -0.11
C PRO A 161 10.93 -0.85 -1.03
N LYS A 162 9.78 -0.25 -1.38
CA LYS A 162 9.74 0.99 -2.18
C LYS A 162 10.23 2.20 -1.40
N ILE A 163 9.89 2.28 -0.11
CA ILE A 163 10.42 3.30 0.82
C ILE A 163 11.95 3.24 0.84
N GLU A 164 12.53 2.06 0.99
CA GLU A 164 13.99 1.90 1.03
C GLU A 164 14.67 2.29 -0.30
N ILE A 165 14.04 1.98 -1.44
CA ILE A 165 14.52 2.45 -2.75
C ILE A 165 14.47 3.99 -2.85
N CYS A 166 13.38 4.61 -2.40
CA CYS A 166 13.25 6.07 -2.40
C CYS A 166 14.30 6.73 -1.49
N LYS A 167 14.48 6.22 -0.26
CA LYS A 167 15.52 6.71 0.67
C LYS A 167 16.89 6.56 0.05
N LYS A 168 17.22 5.39 -0.51
CA LYS A 168 18.49 5.16 -1.20
C LYS A 168 18.70 6.16 -2.34
N ARG A 169 17.68 6.43 -3.16
CA ARG A 169 17.77 7.42 -4.25
C ARG A 169 18.11 8.82 -3.73
N LEU A 170 17.53 9.23 -2.60
CA LEU A 170 17.81 10.53 -1.97
C LEU A 170 19.21 10.58 -1.35
N ILE A 171 19.66 9.50 -0.73
CA ILE A 171 21.04 9.35 -0.25
C ILE A 171 22.01 9.46 -1.43
N ASP A 172 21.76 8.75 -2.52
CA ASP A 172 22.60 8.78 -3.72
C ASP A 172 22.67 10.19 -4.34
N HIS A 173 21.57 10.96 -4.29
CA HIS A 173 21.52 12.36 -4.75
C HIS A 173 22.41 13.28 -3.91
N GLU A 174 22.25 13.25 -2.59
CA GLU A 174 23.08 14.08 -1.69
C GLU A 174 24.55 13.65 -1.75
N PHE A 175 24.82 12.35 -1.86
CA PHE A 175 26.17 11.83 -2.00
C PHE A 175 26.79 12.29 -3.34
N TYR A 176 26.02 12.29 -4.43
CA TYR A 176 26.47 12.78 -5.73
C TYR A 176 26.93 14.25 -5.65
N ILE A 177 26.14 15.11 -4.99
CA ILE A 177 26.47 16.53 -4.77
C ILE A 177 27.68 16.67 -3.83
N GLY A 178 27.71 15.93 -2.73
CA GLY A 178 28.84 15.94 -1.78
C GLY A 178 30.14 15.52 -2.44
N ASN A 179 30.12 14.46 -3.26
CA ASN A 179 31.28 13.98 -4.01
C ASN A 179 31.70 14.97 -5.12
N TYR A 180 30.75 15.67 -5.74
CA TYR A 180 31.07 16.75 -6.67
C TYR A 180 31.89 17.85 -5.96
N TYR A 181 31.43 18.34 -4.80
CA TYR A 181 32.19 19.33 -4.03
C TYR A 181 33.53 18.82 -3.53
N PHE A 182 33.58 17.56 -3.09
CA PHE A 182 34.80 16.91 -2.64
C PHE A 182 35.87 16.92 -3.75
N LYS A 183 35.51 16.54 -4.97
CA LYS A 183 36.41 16.55 -6.13
C LYS A 183 36.87 17.95 -6.54
N GLN A 184 36.09 18.97 -6.23
CA GLN A 184 36.44 20.38 -6.49
C GLN A 184 37.28 21.00 -5.36
N GLY A 185 37.70 20.22 -4.35
CA GLY A 185 38.45 20.70 -3.20
C GLY A 185 37.61 21.54 -2.22
N ARG A 186 36.29 21.61 -2.40
CA ARG A 186 35.37 22.35 -1.51
C ARG A 186 34.94 21.44 -0.36
N PHE A 187 35.87 21.08 0.50
CA PHE A 187 35.69 20.05 1.52
C PHE A 187 34.66 20.41 2.59
N GLU A 188 34.50 21.69 2.93
CA GLU A 188 33.47 22.13 3.88
C GLU A 188 32.06 21.86 3.34
N ALA A 189 31.79 22.26 2.10
CA ALA A 189 30.52 21.98 1.43
C ALA A 189 30.27 20.48 1.27
N ALA A 190 31.32 19.69 0.97
CA ALA A 190 31.22 18.23 0.91
C ALA A 190 30.86 17.63 2.28
N ALA A 191 31.57 18.03 3.35
CA ALA A 191 31.31 17.57 4.71
C ALA A 191 29.90 17.94 5.18
N GLN A 192 29.39 19.13 4.83
CA GLN A 192 28.01 19.51 5.11
C GLN A 192 27.00 18.58 4.43
N ARG A 193 27.22 18.24 3.15
CA ARG A 193 26.35 17.29 2.41
C ARG A 193 26.36 15.90 3.03
N PHE A 194 27.55 15.35 3.31
CA PHE A 194 27.67 14.02 3.93
C PHE A 194 27.07 13.97 5.34
N ASN A 195 27.26 15.00 6.16
CA ASN A 195 26.58 15.09 7.47
C ASN A 195 25.06 15.16 7.32
N GLY A 196 24.56 15.87 6.30
CA GLY A 196 23.14 15.93 5.99
C GLY A 196 22.54 14.53 5.76
N ILE A 197 23.26 13.67 5.02
CA ILE A 197 22.86 12.27 4.80
C ILE A 197 22.75 11.52 6.12
N LEU A 198 23.80 11.55 6.95
CA LEU A 198 23.85 10.81 8.22
C LEU A 198 22.78 11.28 9.21
N LYS A 199 22.43 12.57 9.17
CA LYS A 199 21.39 13.15 10.01
C LYS A 199 19.98 12.77 9.54
N MET A 200 19.74 12.74 8.23
CA MET A 200 18.42 12.43 7.66
C MET A 200 18.12 10.93 7.58
N TYR A 201 19.16 10.10 7.39
CA TYR A 201 19.04 8.65 7.19
C TYR A 201 19.99 7.86 8.09
N PRO A 202 19.86 7.95 9.43
CA PRO A 202 20.70 7.19 10.35
C PRO A 202 20.44 5.68 10.21
N GLY A 203 21.49 4.88 10.19
CA GLY A 203 21.43 3.43 9.92
C GLY A 203 21.05 3.09 8.47
N GLY A 204 21.07 4.08 7.57
CA GLY A 204 20.61 3.92 6.19
C GLY A 204 21.61 3.20 5.28
N ASN A 205 21.17 2.92 4.06
CA ASN A 205 22.06 2.39 3.01
C ASN A 205 23.26 3.32 2.78
N ASP A 206 24.44 2.75 2.52
CA ASP A 206 25.68 3.48 2.22
C ASP A 206 26.15 4.44 3.34
N GLU A 207 25.75 4.21 4.59
CA GLU A 207 26.24 5.00 5.74
C GLU A 207 27.75 4.87 5.93
N ASP A 208 28.31 3.66 5.80
CA ASP A 208 29.75 3.40 5.89
C ASP A 208 30.55 4.18 4.83
N LYS A 209 30.06 4.20 3.59
CA LYS A 209 30.60 5.02 2.49
C LYS A 209 30.51 6.50 2.82
N THR A 210 29.37 6.95 3.34
CA THR A 210 29.16 8.36 3.68
C THR A 210 30.10 8.82 4.79
N LEU A 211 30.22 8.01 5.85
CA LEU A 211 31.18 8.23 6.95
C LEU A 211 32.62 8.28 6.43
N PHE A 212 32.98 7.41 5.50
CA PHE A 212 34.33 7.34 4.96
C PHE A 212 34.70 8.62 4.20
N PHE A 213 33.83 9.09 3.31
CA PHE A 213 34.06 10.33 2.57
C PHE A 213 33.96 11.58 3.46
N LEU A 214 33.11 11.56 4.49
CA LEU A 214 33.08 12.59 5.52
C LEU A 214 34.40 12.66 6.29
N GLY A 215 34.92 11.52 6.72
CA GLY A 215 36.22 11.42 7.38
C GLY A 215 37.34 11.97 6.49
N LYS A 216 37.34 11.61 5.20
CA LYS A 216 38.27 12.20 4.22
C LYS A 216 38.13 13.71 4.10
N ALA A 217 36.92 14.23 4.03
CA ALA A 217 36.69 15.67 3.96
C ALA A 217 37.22 16.39 5.21
N TYR A 218 37.05 15.80 6.39
CA TYR A 218 37.59 16.35 7.63
C TYR A 218 39.12 16.31 7.72
N ILE A 219 39.77 15.31 7.13
CA ILE A 219 41.24 15.31 7.01
C ILE A 219 41.72 16.53 6.23
N GLU A 220 41.10 16.79 5.06
CA GLU A 220 41.47 17.91 4.19
C GLU A 220 41.17 19.27 4.82
N LEU A 221 40.24 19.32 5.78
CA LEU A 221 39.93 20.50 6.59
C LEU A 221 40.78 20.61 7.87
N GLU A 222 41.75 19.71 8.07
CA GLU A 222 42.57 19.61 9.29
C GLU A 222 41.78 19.36 10.59
N GLN A 223 40.53 18.89 10.48
CA GLN A 223 39.64 18.58 11.61
C GLN A 223 39.83 17.10 12.03
N ILE A 224 41.03 16.79 12.52
CA ILE A 224 41.48 15.42 12.78
C ILE A 224 40.58 14.67 13.78
N ASP A 225 40.09 15.35 14.83
CA ASP A 225 39.20 14.73 15.82
C ASP A 225 37.89 14.25 15.17
N LYS A 226 37.24 15.08 14.35
CA LYS A 226 36.02 14.71 13.64
C LYS A 226 36.25 13.63 12.60
N ALA A 227 37.40 13.67 11.91
CA ALA A 227 37.79 12.60 10.99
C ALA A 227 37.90 11.26 11.73
N LYS A 228 38.59 11.25 12.89
CA LYS A 228 38.77 10.08 13.74
C LYS A 228 37.43 9.54 14.24
N GLU A 229 36.52 10.42 14.69
CA GLU A 229 35.15 10.03 15.08
C GLU A 229 34.42 9.32 13.93
N ALA A 230 34.43 9.90 12.72
CA ALA A 230 33.77 9.28 11.56
C ALA A 230 34.34 7.90 11.21
N PHE A 231 35.67 7.73 11.23
CA PHE A 231 36.30 6.44 10.96
C PHE A 231 36.10 5.43 12.09
N LEU A 232 36.06 5.87 13.35
CA LEU A 232 35.78 4.99 14.48
C LEU A 232 34.39 4.37 14.38
N ARG A 233 33.40 5.14 13.93
CA ARG A 233 32.06 4.61 13.63
C ARG A 233 32.11 3.49 12.59
N ILE A 234 32.90 3.63 11.52
CA ILE A 234 33.08 2.55 10.53
C ILE A 234 33.69 1.29 11.17
N VAL A 235 34.74 1.45 11.97
CA VAL A 235 35.44 0.31 12.60
C VAL A 235 34.56 -0.39 13.63
N ASN A 236 33.75 0.36 14.37
CA ASN A 236 32.92 -0.19 15.45
C ASN A 236 31.58 -0.74 14.94
N GLU A 237 30.92 -0.03 14.02
CA GLU A 237 29.56 -0.34 13.57
C GLU A 237 29.55 -1.16 12.27
N TYR A 238 30.60 -1.08 11.42
CA TYR A 238 30.63 -1.67 10.07
C TYR A 238 31.86 -2.55 9.78
N PRO A 239 32.09 -3.65 10.54
CA PRO A 239 33.28 -4.51 10.39
C PRO A 239 33.41 -5.22 9.03
N LYS A 240 32.30 -5.36 8.28
CA LYS A 240 32.28 -5.97 6.94
C LYS A 240 32.38 -4.93 5.80
N SER A 241 32.46 -3.64 6.12
CA SER A 241 32.55 -2.58 5.12
C SER A 241 33.83 -2.70 4.29
N GLN A 242 33.73 -2.38 2.99
CA GLN A 242 34.91 -2.23 2.13
C GLN A 242 35.87 -1.11 2.63
N TYR A 243 35.35 -0.15 3.39
CA TYR A 243 36.11 0.98 3.93
C TYR A 243 36.79 0.67 5.27
N TYR A 244 36.50 -0.47 5.89
CA TYR A 244 36.97 -0.84 7.22
C TYR A 244 38.50 -0.78 7.34
N LYS A 245 39.22 -1.39 6.39
CA LYS A 245 40.69 -1.48 6.44
C LYS A 245 41.35 -0.10 6.36
N GLU A 246 40.84 0.76 5.48
CA GLU A 246 41.39 2.11 5.30
C GLU A 246 41.06 3.00 6.50
N ALA A 247 39.83 2.93 7.01
CA ALA A 247 39.41 3.63 8.24
C ALA A 247 40.27 3.22 9.44
N LYS A 248 40.50 1.91 9.64
CA LYS A 248 41.36 1.39 10.70
C LYS A 248 42.81 1.86 10.54
N SER A 249 43.37 1.79 9.32
CA SER A 249 44.73 2.27 9.08
C SER A 249 44.87 3.76 9.37
N PHE A 250 43.85 4.57 9.08
CA PHE A 250 43.86 5.97 9.45
C PHE A 250 43.96 6.14 10.96
N ILE A 251 43.07 5.51 11.73
CA ILE A 251 43.03 5.60 13.20
C ILE A 251 44.36 5.17 13.83
N GLU A 252 45.03 4.15 13.30
CA GLU A 252 46.34 3.70 13.80
C GLU A 252 47.46 4.69 13.49
N LYS A 253 47.37 5.39 12.36
CA LYS A 253 48.33 6.42 11.94
C LYS A 253 48.07 7.77 12.61
N THR A 254 46.84 8.10 12.99
CA THR A 254 46.50 9.38 13.62
C THR A 254 47.28 9.69 14.91
N PRO A 255 47.49 8.75 15.85
CA PRO A 255 48.36 8.94 17.02
C PRO A 255 49.80 9.30 16.65
N LEU A 256 50.26 8.88 15.47
CA LEU A 256 51.57 9.23 14.91
C LEU A 256 51.52 10.61 14.22
N LEU A 257 50.42 10.94 13.54
CA LEU A 257 50.20 12.24 12.91
C LEU A 257 50.06 13.38 13.93
N GLU A 258 49.40 13.18 15.07
CA GLU A 258 49.36 14.15 16.19
C GLU A 258 50.76 14.50 16.69
N LYS A 259 51.64 13.50 16.83
CA LYS A 259 53.03 13.72 17.24
C LYS A 259 53.81 14.53 16.19
N VAL A 260 53.57 14.29 14.90
CA VAL A 260 54.22 15.02 13.79
C VAL A 260 53.65 16.42 13.61
N SER A 261 52.34 16.63 13.78
CA SER A 261 51.71 17.96 13.71
C SER A 261 52.09 18.83 14.91
N ILE A 262 52.22 18.27 16.12
CA ILE A 262 52.79 18.97 17.28
C ILE A 262 54.23 19.39 17.01
N GLN A 263 55.02 18.56 16.32
CA GLN A 263 56.39 18.89 15.94
C GLN A 263 56.43 20.00 14.87
N LYS A 264 55.62 19.90 13.81
CA LYS A 264 55.50 20.95 12.79
C LYS A 264 54.93 22.25 13.34
N ALA A 265 53.99 22.22 14.28
CA ALA A 265 53.44 23.42 14.93
C ALA A 265 54.47 24.11 15.82
N LYS A 266 55.40 23.36 16.44
CA LYS A 266 56.58 23.92 17.12
C LYS A 266 57.53 24.58 16.12
N ASP A 267 57.71 24.00 14.95
CA ASP A 267 58.56 24.55 13.88
C ASP A 267 57.93 25.78 13.19
N VAL A 268 56.60 25.83 13.08
CA VAL A 268 55.83 26.94 12.47
C VAL A 268 55.68 28.13 13.41
N LYS A 269 55.61 27.93 14.74
CA LYS A 269 55.62 29.04 15.73
C LYS A 269 56.90 29.90 15.69
N ASN A 270 57.94 29.47 14.98
CA ASN A 270 59.16 30.25 14.70
C ASN A 270 59.10 31.13 13.44
N LYS A 271 57.97 31.21 12.72
CA LYS A 271 57.77 32.17 11.61
C LYS A 271 56.51 33.02 11.81
N LYS A 272 56.69 34.33 11.65
CA LYS A 272 55.84 35.49 12.01
C LYS A 272 54.37 35.50 11.50
N ARG A 273 53.51 36.13 12.34
CA ARG A 273 52.16 36.73 12.14
C ARG A 273 52.09 37.75 10.97
N LEU A 274 50.98 38.19 10.32
CA LEU A 274 49.58 38.62 10.63
C LEU A 274 48.76 38.65 9.28
N PRO A 275 47.48 39.11 9.16
CA PRO A 275 46.32 39.17 10.08
C PRO A 275 45.02 38.50 9.52
N GLU A 276 44.01 38.38 10.40
CA GLU A 276 42.61 38.02 10.13
C GLU A 276 41.85 39.07 9.29
N SER A 277 40.82 38.64 8.56
CA SER A 277 39.73 39.51 8.09
C SER A 277 38.38 38.77 8.03
N ASP A 278 37.46 39.31 8.84
CA ASP A 278 36.05 39.60 8.61
C ASP A 278 34.98 38.49 8.48
N ASP A 279 34.17 38.46 9.55
CA ASP A 279 32.76 38.08 9.63
C ASP A 279 31.96 38.47 8.37
N GLN A 280 31.29 37.48 7.77
CA GLN A 280 30.06 37.71 7.00
C GLN A 280 29.00 36.67 7.32
N ASN A 281 28.04 37.14 8.13
CA ASN A 281 26.71 36.59 8.36
C ASN A 281 25.98 36.34 7.03
N PHE A 282 25.42 35.14 6.79
CA PHE A 282 24.38 34.93 5.77
C PHE A 282 23.27 33.95 6.21
N VAL A 283 22.13 34.58 6.51
CA VAL A 283 20.72 34.23 6.23
C VAL A 283 20.33 32.75 6.14
N VAL A 284 19.60 32.31 7.16
CA VAL A 284 18.74 31.11 7.12
C VAL A 284 17.50 31.43 6.28
N ILE A 285 17.39 30.83 5.08
CA ILE A 285 16.13 30.83 4.33
C ILE A 285 15.21 29.78 4.96
N LYS A 286 14.20 30.26 5.70
CA LYS A 286 13.03 29.45 6.06
C LYS A 286 12.13 29.36 4.83
N TYR A 287 11.78 28.15 4.41
CA TYR A 287 10.74 27.94 3.42
C TYR A 287 9.39 27.87 4.16
N GLU A 288 8.54 28.86 3.89
CA GLU A 288 7.11 28.80 4.22
C GLU A 288 6.41 27.79 3.33
N GLU A 289 5.53 27.01 3.93
CA GLU A 289 4.64 26.08 3.26
C GLU A 289 3.62 26.85 2.41
N GLU A 290 3.73 26.72 1.08
CA GLU A 290 2.70 27.19 0.15
C GLU A 290 1.44 26.31 0.28
N SER A 291 0.54 26.71 1.19
CA SER A 291 -0.85 26.29 1.19
C SER A 291 -1.57 26.95 0.00
N ARG A 292 -1.79 26.19 -1.08
CA ARG A 292 -2.71 26.61 -2.16
C ARG A 292 -4.16 26.30 -1.75
N ARG A 293 -5.00 27.33 -1.72
CA ARG A 293 -6.46 27.23 -1.86
C ARG A 293 -6.88 27.82 -3.23
N PRO A 294 -7.99 27.34 -3.83
CA PRO A 294 -8.22 27.41 -5.27
C PRO A 294 -8.76 28.78 -5.75
N ILE A 295 -8.47 29.10 -7.00
CA ILE A 295 -9.05 30.21 -7.76
C ILE A 295 -10.35 29.74 -8.44
N GLY A 296 -11.44 30.46 -8.20
CA GLY A 296 -12.69 30.43 -8.98
C GLY A 296 -13.08 31.86 -9.40
N PRO A 297 -13.89 32.02 -10.46
CA PRO A 297 -13.78 33.16 -11.39
C PRO A 297 -14.54 34.44 -10.99
N HIS A 298 -14.14 35.54 -11.66
CA HIS A 298 -14.62 36.93 -11.60
C HIS A 298 -16.15 37.14 -11.53
N GLU A 299 -16.61 38.14 -10.74
CA GLU A 299 -17.11 39.46 -11.22
C GLU A 299 -17.70 40.36 -10.10
N ASP A 300 -17.33 41.65 -10.17
CA ASP A 300 -18.01 42.91 -9.84
C ASP A 300 -18.75 43.25 -8.50
N LYS A 301 -18.18 44.29 -7.86
CA LYS A 301 -18.78 45.53 -7.29
C LYS A 301 -19.62 45.52 -5.99
N PHE A 302 -19.23 46.44 -5.10
CA PHE A 302 -20.01 47.43 -4.30
C PHE A 302 -19.56 47.57 -2.82
N ALA A 303 -19.85 48.77 -2.30
CA ALA A 303 -19.21 49.47 -1.19
C ALA A 303 -19.68 49.08 0.24
N MET A 304 -18.83 49.45 1.20
CA MET A 304 -19.04 49.90 2.59
C MET A 304 -20.32 49.53 3.37
N VAL A 305 -20.15 49.12 4.64
CA VAL A 305 -20.65 49.73 5.91
C VAL A 305 -20.92 48.68 7.01
N GLU A 306 -20.26 48.91 8.16
CA GLU A 306 -20.56 48.64 9.60
C GLU A 306 -21.32 47.41 10.15
N LYS A 307 -20.79 47.01 11.34
CA LYS A 307 -21.43 46.65 12.63
C LYS A 307 -21.59 45.17 13.03
N SER A 308 -20.90 44.84 14.13
CA SER A 308 -21.14 43.75 15.09
C SER A 308 -22.58 43.81 15.67
N PRO A 309 -23.12 42.74 16.32
CA PRO A 309 -22.69 42.39 17.68
C PRO A 309 -22.63 40.89 18.05
N SER A 310 -21.88 40.67 19.13
CA SER A 310 -21.67 39.50 19.98
C SER A 310 -22.93 38.88 20.61
N LEU A 311 -22.83 37.62 21.09
CA LEU A 311 -23.41 37.07 22.34
C LEU A 311 -22.94 35.59 22.57
N PRO A 312 -23.08 34.96 23.77
CA PRO A 312 -21.98 34.81 24.74
C PRO A 312 -21.64 33.35 25.14
N ARG A 313 -20.57 33.21 25.93
CA ARG A 313 -20.23 32.03 26.76
C ARG A 313 -21.07 31.99 28.04
N ILE A 314 -21.42 30.79 28.51
CA ILE A 314 -21.79 30.50 29.91
C ILE A 314 -21.16 29.15 30.31
N ASP A 315 -20.64 29.14 31.55
CA ASP A 315 -19.81 28.13 32.20
C ASP A 315 -20.60 27.00 32.91
N SER A 316 -19.83 26.03 33.38
CA SER A 316 -20.14 24.85 34.18
C SER A 316 -20.69 25.11 35.59
N GLU A 317 -21.59 24.24 36.09
CA GLU A 317 -21.57 23.75 37.49
C GLU A 317 -22.43 22.49 37.73
N VAL A 318 -22.19 21.89 38.90
CA VAL A 318 -22.35 20.49 39.36
C VAL A 318 -23.72 20.22 40.03
N LEU A 319 -24.22 18.97 40.05
CA LEU A 319 -24.97 18.43 41.21
C LEU A 319 -24.96 16.88 41.32
N ASN A 320 -24.77 16.39 42.54
CA ASN A 320 -24.83 14.99 43.04
C ASN A 320 -26.27 14.53 43.40
N LEU A 321 -26.44 13.20 43.60
CA LEU A 321 -27.26 12.46 44.62
C LEU A 321 -27.74 11.11 44.01
N SER A 322 -27.20 9.94 44.39
CA SER A 322 -27.52 9.06 45.55
C SER A 322 -28.83 8.26 45.43
N ASP A 323 -28.72 6.92 45.37
CA ASP A 323 -29.32 5.91 46.26
C ASP A 323 -29.71 4.58 45.57
N GLU A 324 -29.24 3.51 46.20
CA GLU A 324 -29.51 2.07 46.01
C GLU A 324 -30.90 1.70 46.61
N PRO A 325 -31.52 0.51 46.36
CA PRO A 325 -31.10 -0.71 47.12
C PRO A 325 -31.37 -2.11 46.49
N LYS A 326 -30.56 -3.09 46.95
CA LYS A 326 -30.86 -4.44 47.52
C LYS A 326 -31.81 -5.42 46.77
N ASP A 327 -31.64 -6.76 46.78
CA ASP A 327 -31.24 -7.63 47.90
C ASP A 327 -30.90 -9.10 47.49
N GLU A 328 -30.07 -9.73 48.33
CA GLU A 328 -30.04 -11.15 48.83
C GLU A 328 -30.13 -12.37 47.88
N GLY A 329 -29.42 -13.50 48.09
CA GLY A 329 -28.56 -14.00 49.20
C GLY A 329 -27.73 -15.23 48.71
N ARG A 330 -26.46 -15.39 49.13
CA ARG A 330 -25.90 -16.09 50.32
C ARG A 330 -25.82 -17.65 50.25
N ILE A 331 -24.55 -18.13 50.20
CA ILE A 331 -23.92 -19.32 50.87
C ILE A 331 -24.35 -20.70 50.31
N GLN A 332 -23.49 -21.72 50.04
CA GLN A 332 -22.42 -22.33 50.85
C GLN A 332 -21.56 -23.29 50.02
N ALA A 333 -20.30 -23.46 50.42
CA ALA A 333 -19.39 -24.56 50.05
C ALA A 333 -19.48 -25.70 51.07
N PHE A 334 -19.42 -26.96 50.61
CA PHE A 334 -19.07 -28.26 51.26
C PHE A 334 -19.41 -29.34 50.20
N SER A 335 -18.87 -30.55 50.08
CA SER A 335 -17.73 -31.33 50.59
C SER A 335 -17.71 -32.63 49.75
N GLU A 336 -16.64 -33.41 49.91
CA GLU A 336 -16.37 -34.72 49.33
C GLU A 336 -17.46 -35.81 49.49
N SER A 337 -17.29 -36.84 48.65
CA SER A 337 -17.41 -38.30 48.90
C SER A 337 -18.53 -39.09 48.22
N ASP A 338 -18.18 -40.37 47.96
CA ASP A 338 -18.92 -41.52 47.41
C ASP A 338 -18.98 -41.65 45.87
N GLY A 339 -18.38 -42.63 45.17
CA GLY A 339 -17.70 -43.88 45.55
C GLY A 339 -18.54 -45.13 45.25
N LEU A 340 -18.35 -45.79 44.08
CA LEU A 340 -18.65 -47.21 43.78
C LEU A 340 -18.17 -47.55 42.34
N LYS A 341 -17.02 -48.22 42.15
CA LYS A 341 -16.77 -49.66 41.86
C LYS A 341 -17.53 -50.18 40.61
N ILE A 342 -16.89 -50.81 39.61
CA ILE A 342 -16.35 -52.19 39.50
C ILE A 342 -15.58 -52.24 38.14
N GLU A 343 -14.28 -52.60 38.06
CA GLU A 343 -13.70 -53.94 37.65
C GLU A 343 -14.09 -54.36 36.20
N GLU A 344 -13.31 -55.00 35.31
CA GLU A 344 -11.91 -55.38 35.11
C GLU A 344 -11.82 -56.01 33.68
N GLU A 345 -10.65 -56.55 33.31
CA GLU A 345 -10.32 -57.45 32.17
C GLU A 345 -9.99 -56.81 30.81
N LYS A 346 -8.71 -56.70 30.42
CA LYS A 346 -7.66 -57.70 30.08
C LYS A 346 -7.72 -58.24 28.64
N ARG A 347 -6.66 -57.82 27.93
CA ARG A 347 -5.64 -58.63 27.23
C ARG A 347 -5.77 -58.87 25.71
N MET A 348 -4.66 -58.45 25.09
CA MET A 348 -3.81 -59.14 24.11
C MET A 348 -4.31 -59.22 22.66
N PHE A 349 -3.55 -58.60 21.76
CA PHE A 349 -2.63 -59.34 20.89
C PHE A 349 -1.46 -58.43 20.44
N ILE A 350 -0.23 -58.93 20.61
CA ILE A 350 1.02 -58.44 20.01
C ILE A 350 1.53 -59.56 19.11
N HIS A 351 1.97 -59.21 17.90
CA HIS A 351 3.20 -59.63 17.20
C HIS A 351 3.06 -59.21 15.72
N GLU A 352 4.07 -58.89 14.92
CA GLU A 352 5.49 -58.56 15.10
C GLU A 352 6.04 -58.22 13.71
N GLN A 353 6.81 -57.13 13.65
CA GLN A 353 8.01 -56.82 12.84
C GLN A 353 8.19 -57.42 11.43
N VAL A 354 8.77 -56.62 10.51
CA VAL A 354 10.23 -56.63 10.26
C VAL A 354 10.61 -55.53 9.25
N ALA A 355 11.62 -54.74 9.66
CA ALA A 355 12.75 -54.10 8.97
C ALA A 355 12.64 -53.80 7.45
N THR A 356 13.09 -52.64 6.97
CA THR A 356 14.53 -52.32 6.85
C THR A 356 14.89 -50.85 7.08
N LYS A 357 15.92 -50.65 7.92
CA LYS A 357 16.76 -49.44 8.05
C LYS A 357 18.11 -49.68 7.35
N LYS A 358 18.68 -48.63 6.74
CA LYS A 358 20.13 -48.36 6.57
C LYS A 358 20.26 -46.83 6.63
N GLU A 359 20.74 -46.23 7.74
CA GLU A 359 22.15 -45.95 8.09
C GLU A 359 22.81 -44.96 7.09
N VAL A 360 23.48 -43.84 7.42
CA VAL A 360 24.21 -43.30 8.60
C VAL A 360 24.59 -41.84 8.18
N LYS A 361 24.63 -40.76 8.99
CA LYS A 361 25.64 -40.39 10.01
C LYS A 361 25.30 -39.00 10.62
N GLU A 362 25.54 -38.85 11.92
CA GLU A 362 25.51 -37.59 12.67
C GLU A 362 26.75 -36.71 12.40
N HIS A 363 26.55 -35.39 12.44
CA HIS A 363 27.52 -34.44 13.01
C HIS A 363 26.81 -33.28 13.71
N GLN A 364 27.30 -32.96 14.91
CA GLN A 364 26.86 -31.92 15.83
C GLN A 364 27.46 -30.54 15.48
N GLU A 365 26.77 -29.51 16.01
CA GLU A 365 27.20 -28.11 16.30
C GLU A 365 27.47 -27.15 15.12
N ASP A 366 26.63 -26.12 15.00
CA ASP A 366 27.04 -24.75 15.39
C ASP A 366 25.82 -23.84 15.67
N LYS A 367 25.91 -23.01 16.71
CA LYS A 367 24.89 -22.03 17.11
C LYS A 367 25.04 -20.80 16.22
N GLY A 368 24.15 -20.67 15.23
CA GLY A 368 24.00 -19.47 14.41
C GLY A 368 22.65 -18.80 14.62
N GLU A 369 22.68 -17.55 15.06
CA GLU A 369 21.54 -16.64 15.16
C GLU A 369 20.70 -16.58 13.87
N GLY A 370 19.39 -16.43 14.04
CA GLY A 370 18.53 -15.85 13.01
C GLY A 370 17.43 -16.75 12.48
N SER A 371 16.27 -16.71 13.14
CA SER A 371 14.97 -16.58 12.46
C SER A 371 13.91 -16.26 13.50
N LYS A 372 13.57 -14.97 13.59
CA LYS A 372 12.37 -14.54 14.31
C LYS A 372 11.18 -15.15 13.59
N GLU A 373 10.45 -15.96 14.33
CA GLU A 373 9.26 -16.68 13.93
C GLU A 373 8.15 -15.71 13.47
N LEU A 374 7.70 -15.92 12.24
CA LEU A 374 6.45 -15.44 11.64
C LEU A 374 5.64 -16.71 11.38
N GLY A 375 4.55 -16.88 12.13
CA GLY A 375 3.55 -17.92 11.92
C GLY A 375 2.24 -17.44 12.53
N PHE A 376 1.10 -17.83 11.94
CA PHE A 376 -0.22 -17.56 12.51
C PHE A 376 -0.44 -18.37 13.79
N LYS A 377 0.12 -17.89 14.90
CA LYS A 377 -0.55 -18.02 16.19
C LYS A 377 -1.43 -16.78 16.33
N GLU A 378 -2.74 -17.01 16.23
CA GLU A 378 -3.86 -16.06 16.37
C GLU A 378 -3.98 -14.99 15.27
N SER A 379 -4.74 -15.28 14.20
CA SER A 379 -5.18 -14.26 13.24
C SER A 379 -6.44 -13.53 13.77
N SER A 380 -6.29 -12.26 14.15
CA SER A 380 -7.31 -11.44 14.82
C SER A 380 -8.46 -10.89 13.95
N ASN A 381 -8.66 -11.37 12.71
CA ASN A 381 -9.74 -10.85 11.85
C ASN A 381 -10.80 -11.92 11.62
N PRO A 382 -12.06 -11.68 12.04
CA PRO A 382 -13.13 -12.66 11.90
C PRO A 382 -13.45 -12.93 10.43
N ILE A 383 -13.88 -14.15 10.12
CA ILE A 383 -14.54 -14.48 8.87
C ILE A 383 -16.00 -14.11 9.03
N GLU A 384 -16.47 -13.15 8.24
CA GLU A 384 -17.88 -12.77 8.20
C GLU A 384 -18.56 -13.57 7.09
N ILE A 385 -19.63 -14.31 7.41
CA ILE A 385 -20.41 -15.06 6.43
C ILE A 385 -21.87 -14.63 6.53
N THR A 386 -22.43 -14.17 5.42
CA THR A 386 -23.84 -13.78 5.28
C THR A 386 -24.53 -14.68 4.27
N SER A 387 -25.83 -14.96 4.50
CA SER A 387 -26.64 -15.85 3.65
C SER A 387 -28.13 -15.69 3.94
N ASP A 388 -28.97 -16.21 3.06
CA ASP A 388 -30.43 -16.25 3.27
C ASP A 388 -30.84 -17.17 4.42
N ARG A 389 -30.12 -18.28 4.64
CA ARG A 389 -30.40 -19.27 5.68
C ARG A 389 -29.13 -19.82 6.31
N VAL A 390 -29.16 -20.01 7.62
CA VAL A 390 -28.08 -20.62 8.41
C VAL A 390 -28.63 -21.79 9.22
N GLU A 391 -27.94 -22.92 9.16
CA GLU A 391 -28.20 -24.12 9.96
C GLU A 391 -26.93 -24.49 10.72
N SER A 392 -27.05 -24.89 11.99
CA SER A 392 -25.90 -25.28 12.82
C SER A 392 -26.12 -26.67 13.40
N TYR A 393 -25.12 -27.53 13.22
CA TYR A 393 -25.10 -28.93 13.63
C TYR A 393 -23.98 -29.12 14.66
N SER A 394 -24.25 -28.77 15.91
CA SER A 394 -23.21 -28.74 16.97
C SER A 394 -22.56 -30.10 17.25
N LYS A 395 -23.25 -31.22 17.03
CA LYS A 395 -22.68 -32.57 17.17
C LYS A 395 -21.65 -32.90 16.10
N GLU A 396 -21.73 -32.22 14.95
CA GLU A 396 -20.90 -32.43 13.76
C GLU A 396 -19.87 -31.30 13.59
N ASN A 397 -19.83 -30.32 14.52
CA ASN A 397 -19.04 -29.10 14.42
C ASN A 397 -19.19 -28.41 13.05
N LEU A 398 -20.42 -28.33 12.55
CA LEU A 398 -20.72 -27.89 11.19
C LEU A 398 -21.75 -26.76 11.20
N ILE A 399 -21.45 -25.70 10.45
CA ILE A 399 -22.40 -24.61 10.15
C ILE A 399 -22.61 -24.57 8.63
N ILE A 400 -23.87 -24.56 8.20
CA ILE A 400 -24.25 -24.53 6.79
C ILE A 400 -24.99 -23.23 6.48
N PHE A 401 -24.46 -22.49 5.52
CA PHE A 401 -25.02 -21.26 4.96
C PHE A 401 -25.59 -21.56 3.58
N ARG A 402 -26.81 -21.13 3.29
CA ARG A 402 -27.49 -21.38 1.99
C ARG A 402 -28.18 -20.14 1.47
N GLY A 403 -28.12 -19.97 0.15
CA GLY A 403 -28.75 -18.87 -0.57
C GLY A 403 -27.94 -17.59 -0.47
N ASN A 404 -27.54 -17.05 -1.63
CA ASN A 404 -26.79 -15.79 -1.79
C ASN A 404 -25.63 -15.65 -0.78
N VAL A 405 -24.82 -16.70 -0.63
CA VAL A 405 -23.82 -16.73 0.43
C VAL A 405 -22.63 -15.86 0.06
N THR A 406 -22.24 -14.97 0.97
CA THR A 406 -21.03 -14.17 0.86
C THR A 406 -20.17 -14.40 2.09
N ALA A 407 -18.93 -14.85 1.91
CA ALA A 407 -17.93 -14.94 2.97
C ALA A 407 -16.82 -13.91 2.72
N ARG A 408 -16.47 -13.14 3.75
CA ARG A 408 -15.45 -12.09 3.69
C ARG A 408 -14.42 -12.30 4.79
N GLN A 409 -13.15 -12.24 4.40
CA GLN A 409 -12.03 -12.22 5.33
C GLN A 409 -10.90 -11.36 4.75
N ARG A 410 -10.57 -10.25 5.43
CA ARG A 410 -9.59 -9.26 4.94
C ARG A 410 -9.98 -8.73 3.54
N ASP A 411 -9.13 -8.90 2.54
CA ASP A 411 -9.27 -8.49 1.15
C ASP A 411 -9.86 -9.59 0.24
N MET A 412 -10.25 -10.73 0.82
CA MET A 412 -10.85 -11.85 0.12
C MET A 412 -12.37 -11.85 0.30
N VAL A 413 -13.09 -11.92 -0.81
CA VAL A 413 -14.54 -12.10 -0.86
C VAL A 413 -14.87 -13.36 -1.64
N ILE A 414 -15.69 -14.23 -1.07
CA ILE A 414 -16.17 -15.48 -1.68
C ILE A 414 -17.69 -15.38 -1.82
N TYR A 415 -18.18 -15.55 -3.04
CA TYR A 415 -19.60 -15.70 -3.35
C TYR A 415 -19.88 -17.17 -3.69
N ALA A 416 -21.00 -17.72 -3.21
CA ALA A 416 -21.43 -19.08 -3.52
C ALA A 416 -22.94 -19.28 -3.28
N ASP A 417 -23.50 -20.35 -3.83
CA ASP A 417 -24.87 -20.78 -3.54
C ASP A 417 -24.98 -21.34 -2.12
N SER A 418 -23.92 -21.99 -1.62
CA SER A 418 -23.82 -22.49 -0.25
C SER A 418 -22.39 -22.49 0.29
N ILE A 419 -22.24 -22.33 1.61
CA ILE A 419 -20.97 -22.51 2.32
C ILE A 419 -21.17 -23.42 3.52
N GLN A 420 -20.27 -24.39 3.69
CA GLN A 420 -20.19 -25.24 4.87
C GLN A 420 -18.90 -24.90 5.63
N ALA A 421 -19.03 -24.46 6.89
CA ALA A 421 -17.92 -24.17 7.78
C ALA A 421 -17.79 -25.28 8.83
N PHE A 422 -16.68 -26.00 8.78
CA PHE A 422 -16.30 -27.01 9.77
C PHE A 422 -15.49 -26.33 10.88
N ILE A 423 -15.97 -26.41 12.11
CA ILE A 423 -15.38 -25.79 13.29
C ILE A 423 -14.40 -26.78 13.92
N LEU A 424 -13.29 -26.27 14.45
CA LEU A 424 -12.32 -27.06 15.21
C LEU A 424 -13.01 -27.76 16.40
N SER A 425 -12.50 -28.93 16.78
CA SER A 425 -13.05 -29.71 17.91
C SER A 425 -12.98 -28.99 19.25
N ASP A 426 -12.11 -27.99 19.39
CA ASP A 426 -12.03 -27.12 20.57
C ASP A 426 -12.98 -25.91 20.51
N GLY A 427 -13.72 -25.74 19.42
CA GLY A 427 -14.68 -24.67 19.19
C GLY A 427 -14.05 -23.29 18.92
N ARG A 428 -12.72 -23.16 18.86
CA ARG A 428 -12.03 -21.86 18.83
C ARG A 428 -11.67 -21.36 17.43
N GLY A 429 -12.18 -21.99 16.38
CA GLY A 429 -11.93 -21.52 15.01
C GLY A 429 -12.52 -22.43 13.95
N ILE A 430 -12.31 -22.05 12.70
CA ILE A 430 -12.73 -22.81 11.53
C ILE A 430 -11.57 -23.69 11.08
N GLU A 431 -11.81 -24.99 10.93
CA GLU A 431 -10.88 -25.96 10.37
C GLU A 431 -10.85 -25.86 8.84
N ARG A 432 -12.05 -25.87 8.24
CA ARG A 432 -12.24 -25.97 6.79
C ARG A 432 -13.52 -25.26 6.35
N ILE A 433 -13.47 -24.60 5.20
CA ILE A 433 -14.64 -24.01 4.54
C ILE A 433 -14.84 -24.69 3.19
N VAL A 434 -16.07 -25.05 2.86
CA VAL A 434 -16.45 -25.60 1.55
C VAL A 434 -17.50 -24.69 0.94
N ALA A 435 -17.13 -23.95 -0.09
CA ALA A 435 -18.04 -23.15 -0.92
C ALA A 435 -18.46 -23.97 -2.14
N ASP A 436 -19.76 -24.02 -2.43
CA ASP A 436 -20.34 -24.88 -3.47
C ASP A 436 -21.45 -24.14 -4.23
N GLY A 437 -21.42 -24.26 -5.57
CA GLY A 437 -22.35 -23.63 -6.50
C GLY A 437 -21.96 -22.19 -6.84
N ASN A 438 -21.78 -21.92 -8.14
CA ASN A 438 -21.46 -20.60 -8.72
C ASN A 438 -20.36 -19.84 -7.97
N VAL A 439 -19.30 -20.55 -7.54
CA VAL A 439 -18.30 -19.99 -6.65
C VAL A 439 -17.46 -18.93 -7.37
N ARG A 440 -17.42 -17.73 -6.81
CA ARG A 440 -16.57 -16.62 -7.27
C ARG A 440 -15.73 -16.11 -6.11
N ILE A 441 -14.42 -16.09 -6.28
CA ILE A 441 -13.48 -15.58 -5.28
C ILE A 441 -12.79 -14.34 -5.85
N GLN A 442 -12.82 -13.25 -5.09
CA GLN A 442 -12.13 -12.02 -5.42
C GLN A 442 -11.08 -11.74 -4.34
N GLN A 443 -9.84 -11.51 -4.76
CA GLN A 443 -8.74 -11.07 -3.89
C GLN A 443 -7.94 -9.97 -4.58
N GLY A 444 -8.14 -8.72 -4.18
CA GLY A 444 -7.58 -7.56 -4.90
C GLY A 444 -8.01 -7.54 -6.38
N LEU A 445 -7.05 -7.70 -7.29
CA LEU A 445 -7.28 -7.76 -8.75
C LEU A 445 -7.43 -9.20 -9.30
N ARG A 446 -7.34 -10.22 -8.45
CA ARG A 446 -7.46 -11.63 -8.83
C ARG A 446 -8.91 -12.07 -8.70
N MET A 447 -9.42 -12.72 -9.75
CA MET A 447 -10.76 -13.30 -9.78
C MET A 447 -10.67 -14.78 -10.08
N ALA A 448 -11.20 -15.63 -9.21
CA ALA A 448 -11.36 -17.06 -9.48
C ALA A 448 -12.85 -17.38 -9.65
N ASN A 449 -13.19 -18.20 -10.66
CA ASN A 449 -14.51 -18.80 -10.81
C ASN A 449 -14.38 -20.32 -10.85
N CYS A 450 -15.27 -21.04 -10.19
CA CYS A 450 -15.30 -22.50 -10.14
C CYS A 450 -16.66 -23.01 -9.65
N ASP A 451 -16.95 -24.30 -9.81
CA ASP A 451 -18.17 -24.89 -9.24
C ASP A 451 -18.03 -25.08 -7.72
N LYS A 452 -16.81 -25.33 -7.23
CA LYS A 452 -16.52 -25.62 -5.82
C LYS A 452 -15.14 -25.16 -5.38
N ALA A 453 -15.06 -24.52 -4.21
CA ALA A 453 -13.82 -24.14 -3.56
C ALA A 453 -13.74 -24.72 -2.14
N VAL A 454 -12.58 -25.25 -1.76
CA VAL A 454 -12.32 -25.75 -0.41
C VAL A 454 -11.13 -25.02 0.20
N PHE A 455 -11.35 -24.32 1.30
CA PHE A 455 -10.30 -23.65 2.07
C PHE A 455 -9.94 -24.46 3.31
N TYR A 456 -8.67 -24.83 3.44
CA TYR A 456 -8.11 -25.47 4.63
C TYR A 456 -7.36 -24.43 5.44
N ASN A 457 -7.89 -24.08 6.61
CA ASN A 457 -7.35 -22.98 7.41
C ASN A 457 -5.98 -23.34 8.01
N ASN A 458 -5.79 -24.58 8.48
CA ASN A 458 -4.51 -25.02 9.05
C ASN A 458 -3.39 -25.08 8.02
N ASP A 459 -3.72 -25.50 6.80
CA ASP A 459 -2.75 -25.65 5.71
C ASP A 459 -2.57 -24.35 4.89
N GLN A 460 -3.38 -23.32 5.18
CA GLN A 460 -3.43 -22.06 4.44
C GLN A 460 -3.49 -22.28 2.91
N LYS A 461 -4.38 -23.19 2.46
CA LYS A 461 -4.54 -23.54 1.04
C LYS A 461 -6.00 -23.51 0.60
N VAL A 462 -6.24 -23.04 -0.62
CA VAL A 462 -7.54 -23.05 -1.31
C VAL A 462 -7.47 -24.02 -2.48
N ILE A 463 -8.44 -24.92 -2.61
CA ILE A 463 -8.55 -25.88 -3.71
C ILE A 463 -9.75 -25.53 -4.60
N LEU A 464 -9.40 -25.17 -5.83
CA LEU A 464 -10.16 -24.87 -7.04
C LEU A 464 -10.73 -26.10 -7.76
N THR A 465 -12.04 -26.37 -7.81
CA THR A 465 -12.56 -27.52 -8.60
C THR A 465 -13.85 -27.22 -9.36
N GLY A 466 -14.10 -27.96 -10.44
CA GLY A 466 -15.25 -27.76 -11.32
C GLY A 466 -15.04 -26.54 -12.22
N ASN A 467 -14.29 -26.76 -13.30
CA ASN A 467 -13.91 -25.72 -14.26
C ASN A 467 -13.23 -24.48 -13.64
N PRO A 468 -12.25 -24.64 -12.74
CA PRO A 468 -11.61 -23.52 -12.08
C PRO A 468 -10.86 -22.64 -13.10
N LYS A 469 -11.13 -21.34 -13.04
CA LYS A 469 -10.49 -20.32 -13.85
C LYS A 469 -10.09 -19.15 -12.97
N ILE A 470 -8.79 -18.90 -12.89
CA ILE A 470 -8.23 -17.73 -12.22
C ILE A 470 -7.79 -16.72 -13.28
N MET A 471 -8.24 -15.48 -13.09
CA MET A 471 -7.85 -14.32 -13.86
C MET A 471 -7.02 -13.42 -12.95
N GLU A 472 -5.76 -13.22 -13.30
CA GLU A 472 -4.89 -12.23 -12.69
C GLU A 472 -4.39 -11.27 -13.77
N MET A 473 -4.94 -10.07 -13.80
CA MET A 473 -4.72 -9.09 -14.88
C MET A 473 -5.06 -9.71 -16.26
N GLU A 474 -4.07 -10.23 -16.97
CA GLU A 474 -4.17 -10.89 -18.29
C GLU A 474 -3.80 -12.35 -18.33
N ASN A 475 -3.29 -12.85 -17.21
CA ASN A 475 -2.91 -14.24 -17.12
C ASN A 475 -4.16 -15.02 -16.74
N GLU A 476 -4.53 -15.94 -17.62
CA GLU A 476 -5.58 -16.91 -17.34
C GLU A 476 -4.90 -18.21 -16.92
N ILE A 477 -5.31 -18.70 -15.77
CA ILE A 477 -4.91 -19.99 -15.23
C ILE A 477 -6.16 -20.86 -15.18
N SER A 478 -6.13 -21.98 -15.91
CA SER A 478 -7.21 -22.95 -15.94
C SER A 478 -6.68 -24.38 -15.87
N GLY A 479 -7.50 -25.28 -15.35
CA GLY A 479 -7.18 -26.70 -15.20
C GLY A 479 -8.36 -27.44 -14.62
N ASP A 480 -8.21 -28.72 -14.33
CA ASP A 480 -9.25 -29.50 -13.66
C ASP A 480 -9.26 -29.22 -12.14
N GLU A 481 -8.08 -28.98 -11.58
CA GLU A 481 -7.88 -28.55 -10.19
C GLU A 481 -6.81 -27.45 -10.12
N ILE A 482 -7.08 -26.40 -9.34
CA ILE A 482 -6.10 -25.35 -9.05
C ILE A 482 -5.93 -25.23 -7.54
N ILE A 483 -4.72 -25.37 -7.04
CA ILE A 483 -4.39 -25.21 -5.62
C ILE A 483 -3.67 -23.88 -5.44
N PHE A 484 -4.19 -23.05 -4.54
CA PHE A 484 -3.56 -21.79 -4.14
C PHE A 484 -3.06 -21.89 -2.70
N TYR A 485 -1.76 -21.76 -2.51
CA TYR A 485 -1.13 -21.72 -1.19
C TYR A 485 -1.01 -20.25 -0.74
N VAL A 486 -1.82 -19.86 0.24
CA VAL A 486 -2.03 -18.46 0.66
C VAL A 486 -0.75 -17.86 1.25
N GLU A 487 -0.03 -18.58 2.11
CA GLU A 487 1.20 -18.07 2.76
C GLU A 487 2.36 -17.88 1.80
N ARG A 488 2.52 -18.80 0.85
CA ARG A 488 3.64 -18.81 -0.10
C ARG A 488 3.34 -18.03 -1.37
N ASN A 489 2.09 -17.61 -1.55
CA ASN A 489 1.58 -16.99 -2.78
C ASN A 489 1.92 -17.84 -4.02
N GLU A 490 1.74 -19.15 -3.89
CA GLU A 490 2.09 -20.16 -4.90
C GLU A 490 0.82 -20.78 -5.48
N ILE A 491 0.81 -21.02 -6.80
CA ILE A 491 -0.30 -21.64 -7.53
C ILE A 491 0.20 -22.93 -8.17
N GLU A 492 -0.46 -24.03 -7.85
CA GLU A 492 -0.27 -25.33 -8.48
C GLU A 492 -1.50 -25.63 -9.34
N VAL A 493 -1.29 -26.03 -10.60
CA VAL A 493 -2.37 -26.35 -11.53
C VAL A 493 -2.23 -27.80 -11.94
N LYS A 494 -3.26 -28.60 -11.67
CA LYS A 494 -3.32 -29.98 -12.11
C LYS A 494 -4.25 -30.09 -13.31
N GLY A 495 -3.69 -30.61 -14.40
CA GLY A 495 -4.49 -31.08 -15.52
C GLY A 495 -5.03 -32.48 -15.20
N GLY A 496 -6.25 -32.76 -15.65
CA GLY A 496 -6.87 -34.08 -15.54
C GLY A 496 -7.44 -34.55 -16.89
N ASP A 497 -8.43 -35.43 -16.83
CA ASP A 497 -9.03 -36.09 -18.00
C ASP A 497 -9.86 -35.13 -18.89
N LYS A 498 -10.31 -33.99 -18.34
CA LYS A 498 -11.20 -33.03 -19.05
C LYS A 498 -10.43 -31.84 -19.59
N GLU A 499 -9.47 -31.31 -18.84
CA GLU A 499 -8.62 -30.21 -19.27
C GLU A 499 -7.16 -30.37 -18.79
N ARG A 500 -6.21 -30.14 -19.69
CA ARG A 500 -4.80 -29.96 -19.31
C ARG A 500 -4.64 -28.64 -18.57
N GLY A 501 -3.73 -28.59 -17.59
CA GLY A 501 -3.34 -27.34 -16.95
C GLY A 501 -2.86 -26.35 -18.01
N LYS A 502 -3.56 -25.23 -18.13
CA LYS A 502 -3.29 -24.18 -19.10
C LYS A 502 -2.93 -22.92 -18.33
N LEU A 503 -1.73 -22.45 -18.59
CA LEU A 503 -1.26 -21.16 -18.14
C LEU A 503 -1.07 -20.28 -19.37
N LYS A 504 -1.99 -19.36 -19.60
CA LYS A 504 -1.92 -18.40 -20.69
C LYS A 504 -1.21 -17.15 -20.18
N ILE A 505 0.12 -17.16 -20.24
CA ILE A 505 0.94 -15.99 -19.94
C ILE A 505 1.08 -15.13 -21.20
N LYS A 506 0.77 -13.84 -21.08
CA LYS A 506 1.07 -12.87 -22.14
C LYS A 506 2.38 -12.15 -21.80
N LEU A 507 3.49 -12.66 -22.35
CA LEU A 507 4.83 -12.10 -22.19
C LEU A 507 4.93 -10.72 -22.86
N GLU A 508 5.62 -9.77 -22.20
CA GLU A 508 5.94 -8.47 -22.77
C GLU A 508 6.90 -8.63 -23.96
N GLY A 509 6.43 -8.38 -25.18
CA GLY A 509 7.29 -8.25 -26.35
C GLY A 509 8.05 -6.92 -26.32
N LYS A 510 9.20 -6.87 -25.64
CA LYS A 510 10.25 -5.89 -25.96
C LYS A 510 11.18 -6.52 -26.99
N GLY A 511 11.11 -6.03 -28.23
CA GLY A 511 12.21 -6.19 -29.16
C GLY A 511 13.45 -5.54 -28.56
N PHE A 512 14.46 -6.33 -28.24
CA PHE A 512 15.80 -5.83 -27.97
C PHE A 512 16.30 -5.15 -29.25
N GLY A 513 16.39 -3.82 -29.23
CA GLY A 513 17.22 -3.09 -30.17
C GLY A 513 18.65 -3.57 -29.99
N LYS A 514 19.28 -4.00 -31.09
CA LYS A 514 20.71 -4.29 -31.16
C LYS A 514 21.50 -3.09 -30.62
N ILE A 515 22.45 -3.39 -29.75
CA ILE A 515 23.56 -2.49 -29.44
C ILE A 515 24.68 -2.95 -30.36
N ASP A 516 24.99 -2.11 -31.36
CA ASP A 516 26.28 -2.15 -32.07
C ASP A 516 27.34 -1.42 -31.25
#